data_AF-A0A1G1LF58-F1
#
_entry.id   AF-A0A1G1LF58-F1
#
_cell.length_a   1.000
_cell.length_b   1.000
_cell.length_c   1.000
_cell.angle_alpha   90.00
_cell.angle_beta   90.00
_cell.angle_gamma   90.00
#
_symmetry.space_group_name_H-M   'P 1'
#
loop_
_entity.id
_entity.type
_entity.pdbx_description
1 polymer ?
#
loop_
_entity_poly.entity_id
_entity_poly.type
_entity_poly.pdbx_seq_one_letter_code
_entity_poly.pdbx_strand_id
1 'polypeptide(L)'
;MNVEGAAYADKFEALKDRTYFPHLDAATRRWIGEVSSRYRFTFQELRKVTEIARDLEMWQEEAIRPRWQSLEDETPENLVGLERKKRLLKALERKIDALKRRPKVYTNGNPVSQRQRILQTTVEQSARKIFGDCPVASPKTVCCNLKTIDAVQNCVFECSYCTIQTFYGPRAVFDRDLAKKLSAIELDPNRFYHIGTGQASDSLVWGNKNGILDDLCEFARENPNILLEFKTKSSNVSYFLNHDVPVNVVCSWSLNTETIVSQEEHFTAPLDQRLRAARDVADRGIKVAFHFHPIVYYEGWDQDYPELARRVQESFDSEEVLFISFGSVTFIKPVIHEIRRRGQKTKILQMEMVPDPHGKLTYPDEVKLKLFRTMYESFSSWRRTVYMYLCMERADIWDQVFGWHYPTNEVFESNFCTETMRKIGRMVALKYAGGCFDSVSGSQQYC
;
A
#
# COMPACT_ATOMS: atom_id res chain seq x y z
N MET A 1 -20.37 38.45 28.22
CA MET A 1 -19.57 37.20 28.18
C MET A 1 -18.98 37.02 29.57
N ASN A 2 -19.33 35.95 30.31
CA ASN A 2 -18.78 35.72 31.66
C ASN A 2 -17.29 35.36 31.57
N VAL A 3 -16.51 35.63 32.63
CA VAL A 3 -15.05 35.41 32.70
C VAL A 3 -14.65 33.98 32.28
N GLU A 4 -15.43 32.96 32.67
CA GLU A 4 -15.20 31.57 32.25
C GLU A 4 -15.40 31.32 30.74
N GLY A 5 -16.29 32.07 30.10
CA GLY A 5 -16.54 31.97 28.66
C GLY A 5 -15.42 32.59 27.83
N ALA A 6 -14.85 33.71 28.31
CA ALA A 6 -13.65 34.32 27.73
C ALA A 6 -12.43 33.38 27.84
N ALA A 7 -12.22 32.77 29.02
CA ALA A 7 -11.13 31.82 29.24
C ALA A 7 -11.19 30.57 28.35
N TYR A 8 -12.39 30.07 28.00
CA TYR A 8 -12.51 28.97 27.05
C TYR A 8 -12.25 29.39 25.60
N ALA A 9 -12.71 30.59 25.20
CA ALA A 9 -12.48 31.10 23.85
C ALA A 9 -10.96 31.19 23.55
N ASP A 10 -10.18 31.76 24.48
CA ASP A 10 -8.73 31.84 24.36
C ASP A 10 -8.08 30.45 24.26
N LYS A 11 -8.56 29.50 25.06
CA LYS A 11 -8.11 28.10 25.01
C LYS A 11 -8.44 27.44 23.67
N PHE A 12 -9.63 27.68 23.11
CA PHE A 12 -10.03 27.12 21.82
C PHE A 12 -9.13 27.66 20.70
N GLU A 13 -8.91 28.97 20.66
CA GLU A 13 -8.02 29.62 19.69
C GLU A 13 -6.59 29.05 19.76
N ALA A 14 -6.05 28.83 20.96
CA ALA A 14 -4.72 28.26 21.15
C ALA A 14 -4.60 26.77 20.74
N LEU A 15 -5.71 26.04 20.62
CA LEU A 15 -5.71 24.59 20.40
C LEU A 15 -6.14 24.19 18.99
N LYS A 16 -7.03 24.95 18.34
CA LYS A 16 -7.68 24.54 17.08
C LYS A 16 -6.68 24.29 15.95
N ASP A 17 -5.63 25.11 15.85
CA ASP A 17 -4.62 25.00 14.78
C ASP A 17 -3.69 23.79 14.94
N ARG A 18 -3.73 23.12 16.11
CA ARG A 18 -3.01 21.87 16.39
C ARG A 18 -3.86 20.63 16.07
N THR A 19 -5.01 20.80 15.43
CA THR A 19 -5.96 19.75 15.03
C THR A 19 -6.26 19.84 13.53
N TYR A 20 -7.22 19.07 13.03
CA TYR A 20 -7.67 19.21 11.64
C TYR A 20 -8.64 20.38 11.43
N PHE A 21 -8.96 21.16 12.45
CA PHE A 21 -9.86 22.31 12.34
C PHE A 21 -9.54 23.23 11.14
N PRO A 22 -8.28 23.62 10.85
CA PRO A 22 -7.97 24.51 9.73
C PRO A 22 -8.25 23.89 8.35
N HIS A 23 -8.33 22.56 8.28
CA HIS A 23 -8.53 21.80 7.04
C HIS A 23 -10.00 21.52 6.73
N LEU A 24 -10.94 21.91 7.60
CA LEU A 24 -12.37 21.70 7.41
C LEU A 24 -13.01 22.88 6.67
N ASP A 25 -14.13 22.61 5.99
CA ASP A 25 -14.91 23.65 5.32
C ASP A 25 -15.44 24.71 6.32
N ALA A 26 -15.82 25.87 5.80
CA ALA A 26 -16.23 27.00 6.64
C ALA A 26 -17.52 26.74 7.45
N ALA A 27 -18.44 25.92 6.96
CA ALA A 27 -19.66 25.58 7.70
C ALA A 27 -19.35 24.65 8.87
N THR A 28 -18.52 23.62 8.63
CA THR A 28 -18.08 22.68 9.67
C THR A 28 -17.23 23.39 10.73
N ARG A 29 -16.31 24.28 10.35
CA ARG A 29 -15.51 25.07 11.30
C ARG A 29 -16.37 25.93 12.23
N ARG A 30 -17.36 26.64 11.68
CA ARG A 30 -18.30 27.45 12.49
C ARG A 30 -19.03 26.58 13.50
N TRP A 31 -19.61 25.47 13.04
CA TRP A 31 -20.33 24.55 13.91
C TRP A 31 -19.43 23.92 14.99
N ILE A 32 -18.21 23.49 14.65
CA ILE A 32 -17.26 22.96 15.65
C ILE A 32 -16.93 24.04 16.69
N GLY A 33 -16.78 25.31 16.29
CA GLY A 33 -16.61 26.42 17.23
C GLY A 33 -17.77 26.52 18.23
N GLU A 34 -19.01 26.54 17.73
CA GLU A 34 -20.23 26.63 18.54
C GLU A 34 -20.36 25.46 19.53
N VAL A 35 -20.20 24.22 19.06
CA VAL A 35 -20.34 23.01 19.89
C VAL A 35 -19.20 22.90 20.90
N SER A 36 -17.98 23.32 20.52
CA SER A 36 -16.83 23.37 21.43
C SER A 36 -17.05 24.38 22.55
N SER A 37 -17.57 25.57 22.24
CA SER A 37 -17.93 26.57 23.26
C SER A 37 -19.04 26.09 24.18
N ARG A 38 -20.06 25.41 23.64
CA ARG A 38 -21.19 24.86 24.41
C ARG A 38 -20.73 23.78 25.41
N TYR A 39 -19.91 22.83 24.96
CA TYR A 39 -19.52 21.67 25.76
C TYR A 39 -18.12 21.78 26.40
N ARG A 40 -17.39 22.86 26.14
CA ARG A 40 -16.03 23.10 26.65
C ARG A 40 -15.09 21.92 26.34
N PHE A 41 -14.93 21.58 25.05
CA PHE A 41 -14.04 20.49 24.63
C PHE A 41 -12.59 20.69 25.08
N THR A 42 -11.98 19.62 25.59
CA THR A 42 -10.54 19.50 25.80
C THR A 42 -9.81 19.39 24.46
N PHE A 43 -8.47 19.50 24.47
CA PHE A 43 -7.67 19.29 23.26
C PHE A 43 -7.92 17.92 22.61
N GLN A 44 -7.99 16.84 23.39
CA GLN A 44 -8.22 15.49 22.86
C GLN A 44 -9.62 15.34 22.26
N GLU A 45 -10.63 15.93 22.88
CA GLU A 45 -12.01 15.93 22.36
C GLU A 45 -12.10 16.74 21.06
N LEU A 46 -11.51 17.94 21.00
CA LEU A 46 -11.47 18.75 19.79
C LEU A 46 -10.72 18.06 18.65
N ARG A 47 -9.55 17.47 18.96
CA ARG A 47 -8.78 16.66 18.00
C ARG A 47 -9.63 15.52 17.46
N LYS A 48 -10.32 14.78 18.32
CA LYS A 48 -11.16 13.65 17.91
C LYS A 48 -12.34 14.09 17.03
N VAL A 49 -13.04 15.15 17.42
CA VAL A 49 -14.18 15.68 16.65
C VAL A 49 -13.74 16.19 15.28
N THR A 50 -12.59 16.88 15.20
CA THR A 50 -12.05 17.36 13.92
C THR A 50 -11.50 16.22 13.05
N GLU A 51 -10.90 15.19 13.64
CA GLU A 51 -10.53 13.95 12.91
C GLU A 51 -11.77 13.26 12.33
N ILE A 52 -12.85 13.10 13.12
CA ILE A 52 -14.11 12.50 12.65
C ILE A 52 -14.74 13.33 11.54
N ALA A 53 -14.78 14.66 11.71
CA ALA A 53 -15.32 15.57 10.69
C ALA A 53 -14.56 15.42 9.37
N ARG A 54 -13.23 15.37 9.44
CA ARG A 54 -12.36 15.21 8.26
C ARG A 54 -12.53 13.84 7.62
N ASP A 55 -12.61 12.78 8.41
CA ASP A 55 -12.84 11.43 7.93
C ASP A 55 -14.20 11.33 7.20
N LEU A 56 -15.29 11.85 7.78
CA LEU A 56 -16.62 11.83 7.14
C LEU A 56 -16.65 12.60 5.81
N GLU A 57 -15.97 13.75 5.74
CA GLU A 57 -15.82 14.54 4.51
C GLU A 57 -15.09 13.74 3.42
N MET A 58 -13.92 13.16 3.75
CA MET A 58 -13.14 12.35 2.81
C MET A 58 -13.92 11.13 2.34
N TRP A 59 -14.61 10.46 3.26
CA TRP A 59 -15.42 9.26 2.98
C TRP A 59 -16.70 9.56 2.21
N GLN A 60 -17.03 10.84 1.98
CA GLN A 60 -18.28 11.25 1.35
C GLN A 60 -19.51 10.72 2.09
N GLU A 61 -19.42 10.66 3.42
CA GLU A 61 -20.50 10.28 4.32
C GLU A 61 -21.27 11.52 4.78
N GLU A 62 -22.44 11.33 5.39
CA GLU A 62 -23.17 12.44 6.02
C GLU A 62 -22.25 13.20 7.00
N ALA A 63 -22.26 14.54 6.88
CA ALA A 63 -21.41 15.44 7.64
C ALA A 63 -21.64 15.30 9.16
N ILE A 64 -20.63 15.68 9.94
CA ILE A 64 -20.66 15.54 11.41
C ILE A 64 -21.81 16.31 12.09
N ARG A 65 -22.22 17.46 11.54
CA ARG A 65 -23.24 18.34 12.13
C ARG A 65 -24.62 17.66 12.26
N PRO A 66 -25.27 17.19 11.18
CA PRO A 66 -26.57 16.50 11.28
C PRO A 66 -26.49 15.25 12.17
N ARG A 67 -25.36 14.51 12.13
CA ARG A 67 -25.12 13.38 13.02
C ARG A 67 -25.13 13.78 14.49
N TRP A 68 -24.44 14.86 14.83
CA TRP A 68 -24.43 15.39 16.19
C TRP A 68 -25.80 15.88 16.63
N GLN A 69 -26.55 16.53 15.75
CA GLN A 69 -27.91 17.01 16.05
C GLN A 69 -28.84 15.83 16.38
N SER A 70 -28.84 14.77 15.58
CA SER A 70 -29.60 13.55 15.89
C SER A 70 -29.19 12.93 17.24
N LEU A 71 -27.90 12.98 17.60
CA LEU A 71 -27.44 12.52 18.91
C LEU A 71 -27.90 13.42 20.06
N GLU A 72 -27.99 14.74 19.86
CA GLU A 72 -28.56 15.67 20.83
C GLU A 72 -30.04 15.37 21.05
N ASP A 73 -30.80 15.15 19.98
CA ASP A 73 -32.24 14.83 20.02
C ASP A 73 -32.51 13.48 20.70
N GLU A 74 -31.66 12.47 20.46
CA GLU A 74 -31.73 11.15 21.09
C GLU A 74 -31.27 11.15 22.58
N THR A 75 -30.57 12.19 23.04
CA THR A 75 -30.00 12.23 24.40
C THR A 75 -30.98 12.89 25.38
N PRO A 76 -31.41 12.18 26.45
CA PRO A 76 -32.39 12.69 27.41
C PRO A 76 -32.05 14.09 27.95
N GLU A 77 -33.04 14.98 28.02
CA GLU A 77 -32.87 16.38 28.44
C GLU A 77 -32.36 16.52 29.88
N ASN A 78 -32.63 15.53 30.74
CA ASN A 78 -32.17 15.53 32.13
C ASN A 78 -30.66 15.31 32.27
N LEU A 79 -29.97 14.82 31.23
CA LEU A 79 -28.52 14.79 31.20
C LEU A 79 -27.98 16.17 30.81
N VAL A 80 -27.22 16.79 31.70
CA VAL A 80 -26.65 18.14 31.53
C VAL A 80 -25.13 18.15 31.70
N GLY A 81 -24.49 19.24 31.24
CA GLY A 81 -23.08 19.52 31.46
C GLY A 81 -22.14 18.40 31.01
N LEU A 82 -21.25 17.98 31.92
CA LEU A 82 -20.20 16.99 31.65
C LEU A 82 -20.76 15.62 31.25
N GLU A 83 -21.85 15.18 31.88
CA GLU A 83 -22.42 13.85 31.62
C GLU A 83 -23.06 13.79 30.24
N ARG A 84 -23.78 14.86 29.86
CA ARG A 84 -24.31 15.01 28.49
C ARG A 84 -23.19 14.96 27.45
N LYS A 85 -22.10 15.72 27.66
CA LYS A 85 -20.94 15.73 26.76
C LYS A 85 -20.36 14.33 26.58
N LYS A 86 -20.09 13.63 27.68
CA LYS A 86 -19.52 12.27 27.64
C LYS A 86 -20.44 11.31 26.88
N ARG A 87 -21.75 11.40 27.09
CA ARG A 87 -22.75 10.59 26.38
C ARG A 87 -22.72 10.86 24.88
N LEU A 88 -22.72 12.12 24.47
CA LEU A 88 -22.70 12.53 23.06
C LEU A 88 -21.42 12.08 22.36
N LEU A 89 -20.24 12.33 22.94
CA LEU A 89 -18.97 11.91 22.36
C LEU A 89 -18.89 10.39 22.23
N LYS A 90 -19.30 9.64 23.26
CA LYS A 90 -19.33 8.17 23.21
C LYS A 90 -20.33 7.63 22.17
N ALA A 91 -21.46 8.30 21.99
CA ALA A 91 -22.45 7.92 20.98
C ALA A 91 -21.95 8.22 19.56
N LEU A 92 -21.29 9.37 19.35
CA LEU A 92 -20.63 9.72 18.10
C LEU A 92 -19.58 8.67 17.73
N GLU A 93 -18.70 8.31 18.68
CA GLU A 93 -17.69 7.26 18.51
C GLU A 93 -18.29 5.94 18.05
N ARG A 94 -19.36 5.48 18.72
CA ARG A 94 -20.05 4.25 18.33
C ARG A 94 -20.63 4.33 16.92
N LYS A 95 -21.20 5.47 16.51
CA LYS A 95 -21.72 5.67 15.14
C LYS A 95 -20.56 5.59 14.12
N ILE A 96 -19.40 6.17 14.40
CA ILE A 96 -18.22 6.11 13.53
C ILE A 96 -17.61 4.70 13.48
N ASP A 97 -17.48 4.02 14.60
CA ASP A 97 -16.97 2.64 14.65
C ASP A 97 -17.89 1.69 13.87
N ALA A 98 -19.21 1.90 13.94
CA ALA A 98 -20.17 1.16 13.12
C ALA A 98 -19.99 1.42 11.62
N LEU A 99 -19.65 2.64 11.19
CA LEU A 99 -19.33 2.95 9.79
C LEU A 99 -18.03 2.26 9.33
N LYS A 100 -17.03 2.16 10.20
CA LYS A 100 -15.75 1.50 9.92
C LYS A 100 -15.83 -0.02 9.81
N ARG A 101 -16.78 -0.65 10.50
CA ARG A 101 -17.01 -2.11 10.48
C ARG A 101 -17.82 -2.59 9.29
N ARG A 102 -18.62 -1.71 8.68
CA ARG A 102 -19.38 -2.04 7.48
C ARG A 102 -18.43 -2.08 6.27
N PRO A 103 -18.64 -3.00 5.32
CA PRO A 103 -17.99 -2.90 4.02
C PRO A 103 -18.24 -1.51 3.44
N LYS A 104 -17.18 -0.81 3.07
CA LYS A 104 -17.30 0.50 2.42
C LYS A 104 -17.87 0.31 1.02
N VAL A 105 -18.77 1.22 0.62
CA VAL A 105 -19.42 1.18 -0.68
C VAL A 105 -18.76 2.22 -1.57
N TYR A 106 -18.26 1.79 -2.73
CA TYR A 106 -17.80 2.68 -3.77
C TYR A 106 -18.95 2.87 -4.77
N THR A 107 -19.55 4.07 -4.79
CA THR A 107 -20.57 4.37 -5.78
C THR A 107 -19.92 4.54 -7.15
N ASN A 108 -20.39 3.79 -8.15
CA ASN A 108 -20.05 4.02 -9.55
C ASN A 108 -20.58 5.39 -9.97
N GLY A 109 -19.75 6.41 -9.80
CA GLY A 109 -19.97 7.79 -10.19
C GLY A 109 -18.66 8.35 -10.73
N ASN A 110 -18.75 9.33 -11.63
CA ASN A 110 -17.61 9.91 -12.32
C ASN A 110 -16.41 10.07 -11.40
N PRO A 111 -15.21 9.60 -11.81
CA PRO A 111 -14.00 9.79 -11.02
C PRO A 111 -13.96 11.26 -10.62
N VAL A 112 -13.75 11.51 -9.32
CA VAL A 112 -13.60 12.87 -8.82
C VAL A 112 -12.58 13.54 -9.73
N SER A 113 -13.00 14.58 -10.45
CA SER A 113 -12.13 15.36 -11.33
C SER A 113 -11.07 16.02 -10.45
N GLN A 114 -10.02 15.25 -10.13
CA GLN A 114 -8.86 15.73 -9.42
C GLN A 114 -7.91 16.26 -10.50
N ARG A 115 -7.49 17.52 -10.33
CA ARG A 115 -6.38 18.04 -11.13
C ARG A 115 -5.11 17.38 -10.62
N GLN A 116 -4.38 16.71 -11.50
CA GLN A 116 -3.09 16.13 -11.15
C GLN A 116 -2.17 17.20 -10.59
N ARG A 117 -1.51 16.90 -9.46
CA ARG A 117 -0.44 17.75 -8.96
C ARG A 117 0.70 17.77 -9.98
N ILE A 118 1.18 18.96 -10.31
CA ILE A 118 2.42 19.09 -11.10
C ILE A 118 3.58 18.69 -10.19
N LEU A 119 4.13 17.50 -10.41
CA LEU A 119 5.32 17.04 -9.72
C LEU A 119 6.56 17.43 -10.53
N GLN A 120 7.28 18.45 -10.05
CA GLN A 120 8.53 18.85 -10.70
C GLN A 120 9.59 17.75 -10.53
N THR A 121 10.34 17.48 -11.60
CA THR A 121 11.48 16.56 -11.57
C THR A 121 12.78 17.34 -11.45
N THR A 122 13.68 16.89 -10.58
CA THR A 122 15.05 17.41 -10.47
C THR A 122 16.07 16.28 -10.58
N VAL A 123 17.25 16.64 -11.09
CA VAL A 123 18.42 15.76 -11.11
C VAL A 123 19.42 16.35 -10.12
N GLU A 124 19.78 15.59 -9.11
CA GLU A 124 20.60 16.08 -8.00
C GLU A 124 21.73 15.09 -7.70
N GLN A 125 22.91 15.61 -7.40
CA GLN A 125 23.94 14.79 -6.76
C GLN A 125 23.61 14.66 -5.29
N SER A 126 23.56 13.42 -4.80
CA SER A 126 23.16 13.14 -3.43
C SER A 126 24.14 12.17 -2.78
N ALA A 127 24.44 12.37 -1.50
CA ALA A 127 25.14 11.39 -0.68
C ALA A 127 24.24 10.24 -0.21
N ARG A 128 22.95 10.22 -0.60
CA ARG A 128 21.99 9.19 -0.20
C ARG A 128 22.47 7.79 -0.62
N LYS A 129 22.33 6.84 0.31
CA LYS A 129 22.44 5.41 0.00
C LYS A 129 21.22 5.00 -0.82
N ILE A 130 21.45 4.40 -1.99
CA ILE A 130 20.36 3.95 -2.87
C ILE A 130 19.98 2.49 -2.64
N PHE A 131 20.85 1.70 -2.00
CA PHE A 131 20.63 0.26 -1.77
C PHE A 131 20.36 -0.03 -0.30
N GLY A 132 19.30 -0.77 0.00
CA GLY A 132 18.89 -1.05 1.37
C GLY A 132 17.96 -2.25 1.53
N ASP A 133 17.53 -2.47 2.76
CA ASP A 133 16.48 -3.43 3.09
C ASP A 133 15.10 -2.83 2.84
N CYS A 134 14.16 -3.66 2.42
CA CYS A 134 12.75 -3.29 2.40
C CYS A 134 12.33 -2.78 3.81
N PRO A 135 11.71 -1.59 3.93
CA PRO A 135 11.43 -0.99 5.24
C PRO A 135 10.36 -1.73 6.06
N VAL A 136 9.75 -2.75 5.47
CA VAL A 136 8.81 -3.64 6.14
C VAL A 136 9.37 -5.03 6.41
N ALA A 137 10.65 -5.28 6.07
CA ALA A 137 11.33 -6.52 6.41
C ALA A 137 11.36 -6.72 7.93
N SER A 138 11.01 -7.93 8.36
CA SER A 138 10.98 -8.24 9.78
C SER A 138 11.10 -9.73 10.08
N PRO A 139 11.79 -10.11 11.18
CA PRO A 139 11.73 -11.47 11.72
C PRO A 139 10.39 -11.80 12.40
N LYS A 140 9.50 -10.82 12.64
CA LYS A 140 8.17 -11.09 13.24
C LYS A 140 7.11 -11.51 12.21
N THR A 141 7.48 -11.51 10.93
CA THR A 141 6.63 -11.86 9.80
C THR A 141 7.38 -12.85 8.92
N VAL A 142 6.66 -13.68 8.16
CA VAL A 142 7.28 -14.52 7.14
C VAL A 142 7.62 -13.61 5.95
N CYS A 143 8.91 -13.32 5.77
CA CYS A 143 9.38 -12.23 4.91
C CYS A 143 10.26 -12.71 3.75
N CYS A 144 10.11 -12.05 2.60
CA CYS A 144 10.88 -12.32 1.39
C CYS A 144 12.31 -11.75 1.39
N ASN A 145 12.74 -11.05 2.46
CA ASN A 145 14.06 -10.41 2.57
C ASN A 145 14.43 -9.49 1.38
N LEU A 146 13.42 -8.90 0.73
CA LEU A 146 13.58 -8.01 -0.42
C LEU A 146 14.59 -6.89 -0.12
N LYS A 147 15.57 -6.72 -1.01
CA LYS A 147 16.42 -5.52 -1.06
C LYS A 147 15.80 -4.48 -1.98
N THR A 148 16.15 -3.22 -1.81
CA THR A 148 15.60 -2.13 -2.60
C THR A 148 16.69 -1.27 -3.22
N ILE A 149 16.43 -0.79 -4.44
CA ILE A 149 17.20 0.27 -5.10
C ILE A 149 16.30 1.48 -5.31
N ASP A 150 16.66 2.59 -4.67
CA ASP A 150 15.95 3.86 -4.75
C ASP A 150 16.52 4.73 -5.87
N ALA A 151 16.28 4.33 -7.13
CA ALA A 151 16.76 5.05 -8.31
C ALA A 151 16.15 6.46 -8.42
N VAL A 152 14.85 6.56 -8.16
CA VAL A 152 14.09 7.82 -8.11
C VAL A 152 13.39 7.92 -6.76
N GLN A 153 13.36 9.11 -6.18
CA GLN A 153 12.54 9.40 -5.00
C GLN A 153 11.28 10.17 -5.40
N ASN A 154 10.17 9.81 -4.76
CA ASN A 154 8.82 10.32 -4.99
C ASN A 154 8.18 9.80 -6.29
N CYS A 155 6.85 9.88 -6.36
CA CYS A 155 6.05 9.35 -7.46
C CYS A 155 4.98 10.35 -7.89
N VAL A 156 4.72 10.39 -9.21
CA VAL A 156 3.70 11.26 -9.85
C VAL A 156 2.27 10.75 -9.65
N PHE A 157 2.10 9.47 -9.29
CA PHE A 157 0.80 8.90 -8.97
C PHE A 157 0.28 9.37 -7.62
N GLU A 158 -1.04 9.46 -7.48
CA GLU A 158 -1.70 9.96 -6.27
C GLU A 158 -2.62 8.90 -5.69
N CYS A 159 -2.10 7.69 -5.48
CA CYS A 159 -2.88 6.67 -4.78
C CYS A 159 -3.21 7.15 -3.36
N SER A 160 -4.47 7.01 -2.93
CA SER A 160 -4.93 7.52 -1.63
C SER A 160 -4.23 6.84 -0.44
N TYR A 161 -3.79 5.59 -0.62
CA TYR A 161 -3.01 4.83 0.35
C TYR A 161 -1.49 4.99 0.22
N CYS A 162 -1.01 5.89 -0.64
CA CYS A 162 0.41 5.99 -0.96
C CYS A 162 1.26 6.34 0.26
N THR A 163 2.26 5.51 0.55
CA THR A 163 3.23 5.76 1.61
C THR A 163 4.40 6.63 1.13
N ILE A 164 4.81 6.51 -0.14
CA ILE A 164 5.93 7.23 -0.76
C ILE A 164 5.78 8.74 -0.55
N GLN A 165 4.63 9.30 -0.89
CA GLN A 165 4.43 10.75 -0.84
C GLN A 165 4.37 11.32 0.59
N THR A 166 4.34 10.48 1.62
CA THR A 166 4.48 10.91 3.02
C THR A 166 5.94 11.18 3.40
N PHE A 167 6.89 10.51 2.74
CA PHE A 167 8.30 10.53 3.13
C PHE A 167 9.18 11.46 2.29
N TYR A 168 8.73 11.84 1.10
CA TYR A 168 9.51 12.67 0.18
C TYR A 168 8.93 14.08 0.03
N GLY A 169 9.80 15.02 -0.37
CA GLY A 169 9.44 16.42 -0.60
C GLY A 169 8.52 16.62 -1.81
N PRO A 170 8.30 17.88 -2.24
CA PRO A 170 7.34 18.21 -3.30
C PRO A 170 7.83 17.91 -4.72
N ARG A 171 9.00 17.30 -4.89
CA ARG A 171 9.66 17.05 -6.18
C ARG A 171 10.00 15.57 -6.33
N ALA A 172 10.09 15.09 -7.57
CA ALA A 172 10.70 13.80 -7.89
C ALA A 172 12.20 13.99 -8.13
N VAL A 173 13.03 13.21 -7.46
CA VAL A 173 14.49 13.41 -7.45
C VAL A 173 15.20 12.21 -8.07
N PHE A 174 15.84 12.45 -9.21
CA PHE A 174 16.72 11.51 -9.91
C PHE A 174 18.15 11.67 -9.36
N ASP A 175 18.81 10.54 -9.09
CA ASP A 175 20.21 10.56 -8.68
C ASP A 175 21.10 10.80 -9.90
N ARG A 176 21.92 11.85 -9.87
CA ARG A 176 22.89 12.10 -10.95
C ARG A 176 23.95 11.00 -11.04
N ASP A 177 24.30 10.39 -9.92
CA ASP A 177 25.41 9.44 -9.81
C ASP A 177 24.89 7.98 -9.73
N LEU A 178 23.72 7.69 -10.29
CA LEU A 178 23.06 6.37 -10.19
C LEU A 178 23.98 5.23 -10.64
N ALA A 179 24.47 5.23 -11.88
CA ALA A 179 25.42 4.24 -12.41
C ALA A 179 26.60 3.98 -11.47
N LYS A 180 27.27 5.05 -11.02
CA LYS A 180 28.42 4.97 -10.11
C LYS A 180 28.05 4.32 -8.76
N LYS A 181 26.85 4.59 -8.26
CA LYS A 181 26.39 4.02 -6.99
C LYS A 181 26.00 2.56 -7.16
N LEU A 182 25.41 2.18 -8.29
CA LEU A 182 25.08 0.78 -8.61
C LEU A 182 26.36 -0.06 -8.70
N SER A 183 27.37 0.41 -9.42
CA SER A 183 28.66 -0.29 -9.54
C SER A 183 29.42 -0.40 -8.21
N ALA A 184 29.07 0.40 -7.21
CA ALA A 184 29.67 0.38 -5.87
C ALA A 184 28.90 -0.53 -4.89
N ILE A 185 27.81 -1.18 -5.31
CA ILE A 185 27.08 -2.13 -4.47
C ILE A 185 27.87 -3.44 -4.43
N GLU A 186 28.34 -3.82 -3.24
CA GLU A 186 28.98 -5.11 -3.01
C GLU A 186 27.92 -6.19 -2.75
N LEU A 187 27.86 -7.20 -3.62
CA LEU A 187 27.01 -8.39 -3.49
C LEU A 187 27.88 -9.65 -3.40
N ASP A 188 27.49 -10.60 -2.55
CA ASP A 188 28.13 -11.92 -2.55
C ASP A 188 27.65 -12.71 -3.78
N PRO A 189 28.54 -13.06 -4.72
CA PRO A 189 28.15 -13.78 -5.94
C PRO A 189 27.57 -15.17 -5.67
N ASN A 190 27.80 -15.75 -4.48
CA ASN A 190 27.27 -17.05 -4.08
C ASN A 190 25.90 -16.96 -3.37
N ARG A 191 25.37 -15.74 -3.20
CA ARG A 191 24.08 -15.49 -2.56
C ARG A 191 23.08 -14.95 -3.58
N PHE A 192 21.83 -15.38 -3.46
CA PHE A 192 20.73 -14.81 -4.23
C PHE A 192 20.24 -13.50 -3.61
N TYR A 193 19.89 -12.53 -4.46
CA TYR A 193 19.23 -11.30 -4.02
C TYR A 193 18.00 -11.01 -4.89
N HIS A 194 16.82 -10.94 -4.28
CA HIS A 194 15.67 -10.29 -4.89
C HIS A 194 15.75 -8.79 -4.60
N ILE A 195 15.83 -7.97 -5.65
CA ILE A 195 16.03 -6.53 -5.55
C ILE A 195 14.89 -5.80 -6.27
N GLY A 196 14.09 -5.01 -5.53
CA GLY A 196 12.98 -4.23 -6.08
C GLY A 196 13.33 -2.75 -6.24
N THR A 197 12.83 -2.12 -7.31
CA THR A 197 13.04 -0.68 -7.58
C THR A 197 11.82 0.20 -7.25
N GLY A 198 10.72 -0.42 -6.80
CA GLY A 198 9.42 0.25 -6.59
C GLY A 198 9.19 0.84 -5.19
N GLN A 199 10.21 0.93 -4.33
CA GLN A 199 10.04 1.31 -2.93
C GLN A 199 9.94 2.83 -2.73
N ALA A 200 10.75 3.60 -3.47
CA ALA A 200 10.83 5.06 -3.36
C ALA A 200 10.10 5.80 -4.50
N SER A 201 9.77 5.09 -5.58
CA SER A 201 9.03 5.60 -6.74
C SER A 201 8.35 4.44 -7.48
N ASP A 202 7.59 4.77 -8.52
CA ASP A 202 7.16 3.77 -9.50
C ASP A 202 8.29 3.53 -10.50
N SER A 203 8.65 2.26 -10.74
CA SER A 203 9.84 1.90 -11.51
C SER A 203 9.77 2.33 -12.97
N LEU A 204 8.58 2.34 -13.57
CA LEU A 204 8.43 2.48 -15.04
C LEU A 204 7.76 3.79 -15.47
N VAL A 205 7.09 4.50 -14.56
CA VAL A 205 6.38 5.74 -14.91
C VAL A 205 7.28 6.78 -15.58
N TRP A 206 8.58 6.81 -15.24
CA TRP A 206 9.54 7.77 -15.75
C TRP A 206 10.14 7.38 -17.11
N GLY A 207 9.89 6.16 -17.60
CA GLY A 207 10.62 5.60 -18.73
C GLY A 207 12.13 5.60 -18.49
N ASN A 208 12.93 5.63 -19.56
CA ASN A 208 14.38 5.69 -19.45
C ASN A 208 14.93 7.13 -19.28
N LYS A 209 14.18 7.99 -18.57
CA LYS A 209 14.60 9.38 -18.34
C LYS A 209 15.90 9.40 -17.53
N ASN A 210 16.89 10.15 -18.01
CA ASN A 210 18.25 10.20 -17.44
C ASN A 210 18.99 8.85 -17.43
N GLY A 211 18.64 7.90 -18.31
CA GLY A 211 19.34 6.61 -18.41
C GLY A 211 19.05 5.63 -17.28
N ILE A 212 18.02 5.87 -16.47
CA ILE A 212 17.78 5.04 -15.26
C ILE A 212 17.53 3.56 -15.57
N LEU A 213 16.90 3.23 -16.69
CA LEU A 213 16.61 1.85 -17.06
C LEU A 213 17.83 1.19 -17.71
N ASP A 214 18.66 1.97 -18.42
CA ASP A 214 19.97 1.50 -18.91
C ASP A 214 20.85 1.10 -17.73
N ASP A 215 21.03 2.01 -16.76
CA ASP A 215 21.86 1.81 -15.57
C ASP A 215 21.42 0.58 -14.76
N LEU A 216 20.11 0.42 -14.56
CA LEU A 216 19.54 -0.71 -13.82
C LEU A 216 19.66 -2.03 -14.59
N CYS A 217 19.48 -2.03 -15.91
CA CYS A 217 19.65 -3.23 -16.72
C CYS A 217 21.12 -3.64 -16.81
N GLU A 218 22.05 -2.68 -16.89
CA GLU A 218 23.48 -2.99 -16.86
C GLU A 218 23.89 -3.59 -15.52
N PHE A 219 23.40 -3.01 -14.40
CA PHE A 219 23.58 -3.60 -13.08
C PHE A 219 23.06 -5.04 -12.99
N ALA A 220 21.89 -5.35 -13.56
CA ALA A 220 21.39 -6.72 -13.61
C ALA A 220 22.24 -7.65 -14.47
N ARG A 221 22.78 -7.16 -15.59
CA ARG A 221 23.66 -7.91 -16.50
C ARG A 221 24.98 -8.29 -15.81
N GLU A 222 25.57 -7.36 -15.06
CA GLU A 222 26.82 -7.55 -14.32
C GLU A 222 26.65 -8.48 -13.10
N ASN A 223 25.44 -8.60 -12.55
CA ASN A 223 25.15 -9.36 -11.33
C ASN A 223 24.18 -10.53 -11.58
N PRO A 224 24.66 -11.65 -12.15
CA PRO A 224 23.79 -12.76 -12.60
C PRO A 224 23.03 -13.50 -11.48
N ASN A 225 23.42 -13.31 -10.22
CA ASN A 225 22.84 -13.90 -9.01
C ASN A 225 21.68 -13.09 -8.41
N ILE A 226 21.30 -11.96 -9.00
CA ILE A 226 20.14 -11.17 -8.56
C ILE A 226 18.91 -11.49 -9.41
N LEU A 227 17.72 -11.28 -8.86
CA LEU A 227 16.50 -11.02 -9.61
C LEU A 227 16.14 -9.54 -9.43
N LEU A 228 16.24 -8.74 -10.50
CA LEU A 228 15.92 -7.32 -10.46
C LEU A 228 14.46 -7.09 -10.87
N GLU A 229 13.66 -6.58 -9.95
CA GLU A 229 12.24 -6.31 -10.11
C GLU A 229 11.96 -4.83 -10.43
N PHE A 230 11.26 -4.60 -11.55
CA PHE A 230 10.66 -3.31 -11.90
C PHE A 230 9.15 -3.34 -11.61
N LYS A 231 8.75 -2.72 -10.50
CA LYS A 231 7.37 -2.72 -10.03
C LYS A 231 6.63 -1.46 -10.44
N THR A 232 5.48 -1.62 -11.08
CA THR A 232 4.75 -0.47 -11.63
C THR A 232 3.22 -0.55 -11.49
N LYS A 233 2.58 0.62 -11.58
CA LYS A 233 1.16 0.86 -11.88
C LYS A 233 0.96 1.62 -13.20
N SER A 234 2.02 1.76 -13.99
CA SER A 234 2.01 2.41 -15.31
C SER A 234 1.82 1.40 -16.44
N SER A 235 1.60 1.92 -17.64
CA SER A 235 1.66 1.20 -18.91
C SER A 235 2.90 1.57 -19.73
N ASN A 236 3.88 2.26 -19.12
CA ASN A 236 5.06 2.76 -19.83
C ASN A 236 6.15 1.70 -19.95
N VAL A 237 5.97 0.77 -20.90
CA VAL A 237 6.87 -0.38 -21.11
C VAL A 237 7.77 -0.26 -22.35
N SER A 238 7.72 0.89 -23.04
CA SER A 238 8.39 1.09 -24.34
C SER A 238 9.88 0.73 -24.32
N TYR A 239 10.57 0.94 -23.19
CA TYR A 239 11.96 0.54 -23.03
C TYR A 239 12.15 -0.98 -23.24
N PHE A 240 11.41 -1.82 -22.51
CA PHE A 240 11.52 -3.29 -22.58
C PHE A 240 11.05 -3.88 -23.91
N LEU A 241 10.18 -3.17 -24.63
CA LEU A 241 9.76 -3.59 -25.97
C LEU A 241 10.85 -3.37 -27.03
N ASN A 242 11.74 -2.41 -26.82
CA ASN A 242 12.69 -1.95 -27.84
C ASN A 242 14.17 -2.23 -27.50
N HIS A 243 14.47 -2.79 -26.33
CA HIS A 243 15.84 -3.06 -25.88
C HIS A 243 16.06 -4.54 -25.56
N ASP A 244 17.32 -4.94 -25.53
CA ASP A 244 17.74 -6.24 -24.99
C ASP A 244 17.72 -6.20 -23.46
N VAL A 245 17.02 -7.16 -22.87
CA VAL A 245 16.70 -7.17 -21.44
C VAL A 245 17.39 -8.37 -20.79
N PRO A 246 18.18 -8.18 -19.72
CA PRO A 246 18.81 -9.28 -19.02
C PRO A 246 17.78 -10.31 -18.53
N VAL A 247 18.11 -11.60 -18.66
CA VAL A 247 17.19 -12.70 -18.30
C VAL A 247 16.80 -12.71 -16.82
N ASN A 248 17.57 -12.04 -15.96
CA ASN A 248 17.35 -11.92 -14.53
C ASN A 248 16.63 -10.60 -14.15
N VAL A 249 15.91 -10.02 -15.10
CA VAL A 249 14.95 -8.93 -14.89
C VAL A 249 13.53 -9.48 -14.91
N VAL A 250 12.70 -8.99 -13.99
CA VAL A 250 11.24 -9.21 -13.99
C VAL A 250 10.52 -7.87 -13.94
N CYS A 251 9.51 -7.71 -14.79
CA CYS A 251 8.57 -6.59 -14.69
C CYS A 251 7.35 -7.03 -13.89
N SER A 252 6.95 -6.27 -12.86
CA SER A 252 5.80 -6.62 -12.05
C SER A 252 4.77 -5.51 -11.99
N TRP A 253 3.50 -5.90 -12.00
CA TRP A 253 2.39 -4.95 -11.92
C TRP A 253 1.69 -5.06 -10.57
N SER A 254 1.46 -3.90 -9.95
CA SER A 254 0.45 -3.84 -8.90
C SER A 254 -0.93 -3.87 -9.55
N LEU A 255 -1.70 -4.92 -9.27
CA LEU A 255 -3.06 -5.08 -9.77
C LEU A 255 -4.06 -4.84 -8.64
N ASN A 256 -5.18 -4.23 -9.01
CA ASN A 256 -6.34 -4.08 -8.15
C ASN A 256 -7.60 -4.12 -8.99
N THR A 257 -8.73 -4.32 -8.34
CA THR A 257 -10.06 -4.31 -8.99
C THR A 257 -10.33 -2.96 -9.66
N GLU A 258 -11.14 -2.91 -10.71
CA GLU A 258 -11.50 -1.64 -11.39
C GLU A 258 -12.07 -0.60 -10.41
N THR A 259 -12.85 -1.07 -9.45
CA THR A 259 -13.38 -0.27 -8.34
C THR A 259 -12.26 0.44 -7.59
N ILE A 260 -11.22 -0.26 -7.15
CA ILE A 260 -10.11 0.37 -6.41
C ILE A 260 -9.21 1.20 -7.32
N VAL A 261 -8.94 0.74 -8.55
CA VAL A 261 -8.13 1.50 -9.51
C VAL A 261 -8.74 2.88 -9.77
N SER A 262 -10.05 2.93 -10.03
CA SER A 262 -10.76 4.18 -10.33
C SER A 262 -10.94 5.10 -9.11
N GLN A 263 -11.16 4.53 -7.92
CA GLN A 263 -11.52 5.29 -6.72
C GLN A 263 -10.32 5.68 -5.86
N GLU A 264 -9.24 4.91 -5.88
CA GLU A 264 -8.14 5.06 -4.93
C GLU A 264 -6.76 5.13 -5.59
N GLU A 265 -6.60 4.79 -6.88
CA GLU A 265 -5.31 4.82 -7.60
C GLU A 265 -5.22 5.93 -8.65
N HIS A 266 -5.40 7.19 -8.21
CA HIS A 266 -5.44 8.33 -9.12
C HIS A 266 -4.15 8.51 -9.94
N PHE A 267 -4.35 8.88 -11.22
CA PHE A 267 -3.31 9.13 -12.23
C PHE A 267 -2.40 7.94 -12.57
N THR A 268 -2.77 6.74 -12.14
CA THR A 268 -2.14 5.49 -12.60
C THR A 268 -2.74 5.04 -13.94
N ALA A 269 -2.14 4.03 -14.57
CA ALA A 269 -2.77 3.38 -15.71
C ALA A 269 -4.03 2.62 -15.25
N PRO A 270 -5.14 2.66 -16.01
CA PRO A 270 -6.29 1.77 -15.80
C PRO A 270 -5.87 0.29 -15.81
N LEU A 271 -6.64 -0.59 -15.15
CA LEU A 271 -6.31 -2.00 -15.04
C LEU A 271 -6.09 -2.66 -16.41
N ASP A 272 -6.98 -2.40 -17.38
CA ASP A 272 -6.83 -2.88 -18.76
C ASP A 272 -5.49 -2.50 -19.40
N GLN A 273 -5.02 -1.28 -19.16
CA GLN A 273 -3.74 -0.82 -19.70
C GLN A 273 -2.56 -1.49 -18.99
N ARG A 274 -2.68 -1.80 -17.70
CA ARG A 274 -1.65 -2.56 -16.96
C ARG A 274 -1.55 -3.98 -17.49
N LEU A 275 -2.69 -4.66 -17.66
CA LEU A 275 -2.73 -6.03 -18.18
C LEU A 275 -2.21 -6.10 -19.63
N ARG A 276 -2.58 -5.15 -20.50
CA ARG A 276 -2.03 -5.06 -21.85
C ARG A 276 -0.52 -4.82 -21.85
N ALA A 277 -0.03 -3.85 -21.07
CA ALA A 277 1.41 -3.60 -20.98
C ALA A 277 2.19 -4.81 -20.44
N ALA A 278 1.61 -5.54 -19.48
CA ALA A 278 2.18 -6.79 -18.98
C ALA A 278 2.21 -7.88 -20.05
N ARG A 279 1.15 -8.00 -20.85
CA ARG A 279 1.07 -8.93 -21.98
C ARG A 279 2.12 -8.61 -23.05
N ASP A 280 2.26 -7.34 -23.43
CA ASP A 280 3.28 -6.90 -24.40
C ASP A 280 4.70 -7.24 -23.94
N VAL A 281 4.98 -7.12 -22.64
CA VAL A 281 6.27 -7.48 -22.05
C VAL A 281 6.47 -9.01 -22.03
N ALA A 282 5.44 -9.77 -21.67
CA ALA A 282 5.49 -11.23 -21.68
C ALA A 282 5.66 -11.80 -23.11
N ASP A 283 5.05 -11.19 -24.12
CA ASP A 283 5.22 -11.55 -25.55
C ASP A 283 6.65 -11.36 -26.06
N ARG A 284 7.42 -10.46 -25.42
CA ARG A 284 8.88 -10.30 -25.64
C ARG A 284 9.71 -11.39 -24.95
N GLY A 285 9.09 -12.32 -24.24
CA GLY A 285 9.75 -13.37 -23.46
C GLY A 285 10.28 -12.89 -22.10
N ILE A 286 9.99 -11.65 -21.71
CA ILE A 286 10.39 -11.10 -20.41
C ILE A 286 9.39 -11.60 -19.37
N LYS A 287 9.88 -12.18 -18.27
CA LYS A 287 8.98 -12.70 -17.24
C LYS A 287 8.26 -11.58 -16.52
N VAL A 288 7.04 -11.89 -16.09
CA VAL A 288 6.16 -10.96 -15.37
C VAL A 288 5.85 -11.45 -13.95
N ALA A 289 5.37 -10.56 -13.10
CA ALA A 289 4.83 -10.90 -11.79
C ALA A 289 3.69 -9.96 -11.39
N PHE A 290 2.86 -10.37 -10.43
CA PHE A 290 1.68 -9.59 -10.03
C PHE A 290 1.61 -9.37 -8.51
N HIS A 291 1.40 -8.12 -8.12
CA HIS A 291 1.18 -7.74 -6.72
C HIS A 291 -0.26 -7.31 -6.51
N PHE A 292 -0.99 -8.09 -5.72
CA PHE A 292 -2.25 -7.66 -5.13
C PHE A 292 -1.92 -7.02 -3.79
N HIS A 293 -1.40 -5.80 -3.85
CA HIS A 293 -0.97 -5.06 -2.65
C HIS A 293 -1.24 -3.55 -2.83
N PRO A 294 -2.20 -2.98 -2.09
CA PRO A 294 -3.05 -3.63 -1.08
C PRO A 294 -4.33 -4.25 -1.65
N ILE A 295 -4.74 -5.40 -1.11
CA ILE A 295 -6.10 -5.92 -1.21
C ILE A 295 -6.98 -5.11 -0.25
N VAL A 296 -8.10 -4.58 -0.76
CA VAL A 296 -9.00 -3.68 -0.05
C VAL A 296 -10.34 -4.38 0.19
N TYR A 297 -10.88 -4.27 1.40
CA TYR A 297 -12.19 -4.80 1.74
C TYR A 297 -13.27 -3.74 1.48
N TYR A 298 -14.24 -4.03 0.60
CA TYR A 298 -15.33 -3.12 0.20
C TYR A 298 -16.51 -3.93 -0.35
N GLU A 299 -17.73 -3.40 -0.40
CA GLU A 299 -18.87 -4.13 -0.96
C GLU A 299 -18.64 -4.56 -2.43
N GLY A 300 -18.71 -5.87 -2.73
CA GLY A 300 -18.43 -6.44 -4.06
C GLY A 300 -17.03 -7.02 -4.24
N TRP A 301 -16.13 -6.83 -3.26
CA TRP A 301 -14.75 -7.35 -3.31
C TRP A 301 -14.66 -8.86 -3.60
N ASP A 302 -15.61 -9.63 -3.09
CA ASP A 302 -15.67 -11.09 -3.17
C ASP A 302 -16.00 -11.59 -4.58
N GLN A 303 -16.48 -10.73 -5.47
CA GLN A 303 -16.68 -11.01 -6.89
C GLN A 303 -15.57 -10.37 -7.74
N ASP A 304 -15.25 -9.11 -7.47
CA ASP A 304 -14.33 -8.32 -8.28
C ASP A 304 -12.89 -8.88 -8.24
N TYR A 305 -12.44 -9.41 -7.09
CA TYR A 305 -11.10 -9.99 -6.98
C TYR A 305 -10.95 -11.36 -7.67
N PRO A 306 -11.86 -12.33 -7.48
CA PRO A 306 -11.84 -13.56 -8.28
C PRO A 306 -11.93 -13.30 -9.79
N GLU A 307 -12.75 -12.33 -10.21
CA GLU A 307 -12.84 -11.93 -11.62
C GLU A 307 -11.50 -11.38 -12.14
N LEU A 308 -10.83 -10.52 -11.37
CA LEU A 308 -9.48 -10.06 -11.71
C LEU A 308 -8.47 -11.20 -11.80
N ALA A 309 -8.51 -12.16 -10.86
CA ALA A 309 -7.65 -13.34 -10.92
C ALA A 309 -7.93 -14.22 -12.15
N ARG A 310 -9.20 -14.38 -12.54
CA ARG A 310 -9.60 -15.06 -13.78
C ARG A 310 -9.01 -14.36 -15.00
N ARG A 311 -9.14 -13.04 -15.11
CA ARG A 311 -8.57 -12.24 -16.21
C ARG A 311 -7.06 -12.42 -16.34
N VAL A 312 -6.33 -12.47 -15.21
CA VAL A 312 -4.89 -12.78 -15.21
C VAL A 312 -4.63 -14.18 -15.74
N GLN A 313 -5.35 -15.20 -15.27
CA GLN A 313 -5.14 -16.59 -15.71
C GLN A 313 -5.54 -16.85 -17.17
N GLU A 314 -6.41 -16.02 -17.75
CA GLU A 314 -6.77 -16.09 -19.16
C GLU A 314 -5.81 -15.34 -20.08
N SER A 315 -5.08 -14.35 -19.54
CA SER A 315 -4.20 -13.48 -20.33
C SER A 315 -2.75 -13.95 -20.33
N PHE A 316 -2.37 -14.85 -19.42
CA PHE A 316 -0.98 -15.28 -19.22
C PHE A 316 -0.90 -16.79 -19.02
N ASP A 317 0.18 -17.39 -19.49
CA ASP A 317 0.55 -18.75 -19.10
C ASP A 317 1.29 -18.72 -17.76
N SER A 318 1.11 -19.76 -16.94
CA SER A 318 1.77 -19.81 -15.63
C SER A 318 3.29 -19.80 -15.72
N GLU A 319 3.88 -20.26 -16.83
CA GLU A 319 5.34 -20.22 -17.04
C GLU A 319 5.89 -18.81 -17.32
N GLU A 320 5.04 -17.86 -17.68
CA GLU A 320 5.41 -16.46 -17.90
C GLU A 320 5.46 -15.67 -16.58
N VAL A 321 4.72 -16.13 -15.58
CA VAL A 321 4.54 -15.46 -14.29
C VAL A 321 5.47 -16.05 -13.23
N LEU A 322 6.44 -15.28 -12.72
CA LEU A 322 7.36 -15.77 -11.70
C LEU A 322 6.68 -15.93 -10.34
N PHE A 323 5.98 -14.90 -9.90
CA PHE A 323 5.34 -14.90 -8.59
C PHE A 323 4.11 -14.00 -8.53
N ILE A 324 3.25 -14.29 -7.55
CA ILE A 324 2.12 -13.47 -7.16
C ILE A 324 2.23 -13.20 -5.65
N SER A 325 2.08 -11.95 -5.25
CA SER A 325 2.04 -11.59 -3.82
C SER A 325 0.68 -11.07 -3.41
N PHE A 326 0.24 -11.41 -2.20
CA PHE A 326 -0.94 -10.84 -1.56
C PHE A 326 -0.53 -10.00 -0.35
N GLY A 327 -1.02 -8.77 -0.25
CA GLY A 327 -0.78 -7.90 0.90
C GLY A 327 -2.03 -7.11 1.23
N SER A 328 -2.31 -6.92 2.52
CA SER A 328 -3.49 -6.17 2.97
C SER A 328 -3.15 -4.69 3.19
N VAL A 329 -4.17 -3.81 3.19
CA VAL A 329 -3.98 -2.39 3.53
C VAL A 329 -3.30 -2.27 4.91
N THR A 330 -2.16 -1.58 4.94
CA THR A 330 -1.39 -1.35 6.17
C THR A 330 -0.86 0.07 6.20
N PHE A 331 -1.09 0.78 7.30
CA PHE A 331 -0.71 2.17 7.50
C PHE A 331 0.17 2.36 8.72
N ILE A 332 1.06 3.36 8.65
CA ILE A 332 1.66 3.95 9.84
C ILE A 332 0.96 5.28 10.16
N LYS A 333 1.03 5.72 11.42
CA LYS A 333 0.40 6.97 11.87
C LYS A 333 0.75 8.20 11.00
N PRO A 334 2.02 8.40 10.56
CA PRO A 334 2.35 9.49 9.65
C PRO A 334 1.55 9.48 8.33
N VAL A 335 1.30 8.30 7.76
CA VAL A 335 0.55 8.16 6.50
C VAL A 335 -0.91 8.54 6.72
N ILE A 336 -1.55 8.05 7.78
CA ILE A 336 -2.92 8.44 8.15
C ILE A 336 -3.01 9.96 8.36
N HIS A 337 -2.01 10.54 9.03
CA HIS A 337 -1.96 11.97 9.26
C HIS A 337 -1.94 12.76 7.96
N GLU A 338 -1.09 12.33 7.02
CA GLU A 338 -0.91 12.93 5.71
C GLU A 338 -2.16 12.78 4.82
N ILE A 339 -2.83 11.62 4.83
CA ILE A 339 -4.10 11.40 4.11
C ILE A 339 -5.14 12.44 4.57
N ARG A 340 -5.33 12.59 5.89
CA ARG A 340 -6.28 13.57 6.46
C ARG A 340 -5.87 15.01 6.16
N ARG A 341 -4.57 15.32 6.18
CA ARG A 341 -4.04 16.65 5.87
C ARG A 341 -4.36 17.05 4.43
N ARG A 342 -4.18 16.14 3.47
CA ARG A 342 -4.57 16.34 2.06
C ARG A 342 -6.08 16.42 1.90
N GLY A 343 -6.78 15.50 2.55
CA GLY A 343 -8.21 15.21 2.43
C GLY A 343 -8.77 15.31 1.03
N GLN A 344 -8.11 14.60 0.13
CA GLN A 344 -8.74 14.11 -1.09
C GLN A 344 -9.93 13.21 -0.70
N LYS A 345 -10.91 13.11 -1.59
CA LYS A 345 -12.01 12.17 -1.42
C LYS A 345 -11.47 10.75 -1.53
N THR A 346 -11.68 9.95 -0.49
CA THR A 346 -11.20 8.57 -0.39
C THR A 346 -12.00 7.84 0.68
N LYS A 347 -12.24 6.55 0.52
CA LYS A 347 -12.79 5.69 1.58
C LYS A 347 -11.72 4.77 2.18
N ILE A 348 -10.44 4.98 1.87
CA ILE A 348 -9.39 4.06 2.26
C ILE A 348 -9.24 3.92 3.79
N LEU A 349 -9.48 5.01 4.54
CA LEU A 349 -9.47 5.01 6.01
C LEU A 349 -10.81 4.58 6.63
N GLN A 350 -11.87 4.37 5.84
CA GLN A 350 -13.15 3.82 6.30
C GLN A 350 -13.00 2.31 6.50
N MET A 351 -12.34 1.93 7.59
CA MET A 351 -12.11 0.55 7.99
C MET A 351 -11.81 0.49 9.49
N GLU A 352 -12.17 -0.63 10.11
CA GLU A 352 -11.64 -0.98 11.43
C GLU A 352 -10.13 -1.25 11.29
N MET A 353 -9.36 -0.66 12.19
CA MET A 353 -7.90 -0.74 12.17
C MET A 353 -7.40 -1.32 13.48
N VAL A 354 -6.60 -2.38 13.40
CA VAL A 354 -5.92 -3.02 14.52
C VAL A 354 -4.41 -2.95 14.33
N PRO A 355 -3.63 -2.89 15.42
CA PRO A 355 -2.18 -2.90 15.32
C PRO A 355 -1.65 -4.29 14.87
N ASP A 356 -0.67 -4.29 13.98
CA ASP A 356 0.17 -5.43 13.65
C ASP A 356 1.31 -5.60 14.70
N PRO A 357 2.17 -6.63 14.60
CA PRO A 357 3.31 -6.84 15.51
C PRO A 357 4.35 -5.70 15.57
N HIS A 358 4.25 -4.73 14.66
CA HIS A 358 5.10 -3.54 14.55
C HIS A 358 4.37 -2.25 14.96
N GLY A 359 3.10 -2.34 15.38
CA GLY A 359 2.27 -1.19 15.69
C GLY A 359 1.79 -0.41 14.45
N LYS A 360 1.97 -0.97 13.24
CA LYS A 360 1.30 -0.50 12.02
C LYS A 360 -0.17 -0.88 12.10
N LEU A 361 -1.04 -0.15 11.44
CA LEU A 361 -2.48 -0.32 11.50
C LEU A 361 -3.00 -0.99 10.24
N THR A 362 -3.70 -2.10 10.39
CA THR A 362 -4.19 -2.95 9.30
C THR A 362 -5.57 -3.52 9.63
N TYR A 363 -6.15 -4.33 8.74
CA TYR A 363 -7.43 -5.00 8.98
C TYR A 363 -7.36 -6.00 10.14
N PRO A 364 -8.47 -6.25 10.85
CA PRO A 364 -8.61 -7.41 11.72
C PRO A 364 -8.32 -8.72 10.97
N ASP A 365 -7.77 -9.71 11.68
CA ASP A 365 -7.35 -10.98 11.08
C ASP A 365 -8.50 -11.69 10.36
N GLU A 366 -9.73 -11.64 10.89
CA GLU A 366 -10.91 -12.24 10.23
C GLU A 366 -11.12 -11.70 8.81
N VAL A 367 -10.93 -10.40 8.60
CA VAL A 367 -11.03 -9.75 7.29
C VAL A 367 -9.86 -10.17 6.41
N LYS A 368 -8.64 -10.19 6.95
CA LYS A 368 -7.44 -10.65 6.21
C LYS A 368 -7.59 -12.08 5.71
N LEU A 369 -8.05 -12.99 6.56
CA LEU A 369 -8.23 -14.39 6.21
C LEU A 369 -9.25 -14.55 5.08
N LYS A 370 -10.37 -13.81 5.11
CA LYS A 370 -11.37 -13.79 4.02
C LYS A 370 -10.73 -13.33 2.71
N LEU A 371 -10.03 -12.19 2.72
CA LEU A 371 -9.37 -11.62 1.55
C LEU A 371 -8.33 -12.56 0.96
N PHE A 372 -7.40 -13.07 1.79
CA PHE A 372 -6.27 -13.87 1.32
C PHE A 372 -6.68 -15.28 0.88
N ARG A 373 -7.62 -15.94 1.57
CA ARG A 373 -8.14 -17.25 1.13
C ARG A 373 -8.83 -17.13 -0.22
N THR A 374 -9.69 -16.13 -0.40
CA THR A 374 -10.39 -15.88 -1.66
C THR A 374 -9.39 -15.70 -2.81
N MET A 375 -8.36 -14.86 -2.62
CA MET A 375 -7.32 -14.67 -3.63
C MET A 375 -6.52 -15.95 -3.91
N TYR A 376 -6.11 -16.68 -2.87
CA TYR A 376 -5.34 -17.91 -3.03
C TYR A 376 -6.15 -19.06 -3.68
N GLU A 377 -7.46 -19.11 -3.44
CA GLU A 377 -8.40 -20.03 -4.09
C GLU A 377 -8.66 -19.66 -5.55
N SER A 378 -8.74 -18.37 -5.85
CA SER A 378 -8.94 -17.88 -7.21
C SER A 378 -7.79 -18.26 -8.16
N PHE A 379 -6.58 -18.50 -7.62
CA PHE A 379 -5.41 -18.98 -8.37
C PHE A 379 -5.14 -20.48 -8.19
N SER A 380 -6.14 -21.29 -7.87
CA SER A 380 -5.98 -22.73 -7.58
C SER A 380 -5.24 -23.51 -8.66
N SER A 381 -5.49 -23.23 -9.95
CA SER A 381 -4.80 -23.86 -11.09
C SER A 381 -3.30 -23.54 -11.15
N TRP A 382 -2.86 -22.45 -10.53
CA TRP A 382 -1.47 -21.98 -10.60
C TRP A 382 -0.66 -22.26 -9.35
N ARG A 383 -1.25 -22.85 -8.30
CA ARG A 383 -0.58 -23.07 -7.00
C ARG A 383 0.72 -23.88 -7.07
N ARG A 384 0.87 -24.72 -8.10
CA ARG A 384 2.08 -25.57 -8.30
C ARG A 384 3.06 -24.99 -9.31
N THR A 385 2.64 -24.00 -10.08
CA THR A 385 3.43 -23.47 -11.18
C THR A 385 3.90 -22.06 -10.88
N VAL A 386 3.12 -21.21 -10.21
CA VAL A 386 3.49 -19.82 -9.86
C VAL A 386 3.77 -19.72 -8.36
N TYR A 387 4.88 -19.09 -8.00
CA TYR A 387 5.23 -18.88 -6.59
C TYR A 387 4.27 -17.87 -5.95
N MET A 388 3.66 -18.19 -4.82
CA MET A 388 2.68 -17.33 -4.15
C MET A 388 3.08 -17.07 -2.69
N TYR A 389 2.95 -15.82 -2.23
CA TYR A 389 3.29 -15.47 -0.85
C TYR A 389 2.44 -14.33 -0.28
N LEU A 390 2.35 -14.27 1.06
CA LEU A 390 1.74 -13.16 1.78
C LEU A 390 2.82 -12.16 2.22
N CYS A 391 2.63 -10.89 1.91
CA CYS A 391 3.55 -9.81 2.26
C CYS A 391 3.14 -9.17 3.60
N MET A 392 4.11 -8.99 4.51
CA MET A 392 3.90 -8.37 5.83
C MET A 392 2.98 -9.14 6.80
N GLU A 393 2.80 -10.44 6.58
CA GLU A 393 1.90 -11.25 7.40
C GLU A 393 2.64 -12.21 8.33
N ARG A 394 2.00 -12.51 9.46
CA ARG A 394 2.49 -13.41 10.51
C ARG A 394 2.33 -14.87 10.10
N ALA A 395 3.13 -15.76 10.69
CA ALA A 395 3.07 -17.21 10.44
C ALA A 395 1.67 -17.80 10.64
N ASP A 396 0.90 -17.36 11.65
CA ASP A 396 -0.45 -17.87 11.90
C ASP A 396 -1.46 -17.52 10.79
N ILE A 397 -1.26 -16.41 10.07
CA ILE A 397 -2.07 -16.08 8.89
C ILE A 397 -1.67 -16.97 7.71
N TRP A 398 -0.37 -17.25 7.54
CA TRP A 398 0.10 -18.20 6.52
C TRP A 398 -0.47 -19.60 6.73
N ASP A 399 -0.39 -20.14 7.96
CA ASP A 399 -0.93 -21.45 8.30
C ASP A 399 -2.43 -21.54 7.99
N GLN A 400 -3.18 -20.48 8.27
CA GLN A 400 -4.62 -20.47 8.04
C GLN A 400 -5.02 -20.26 6.58
N VAL A 401 -4.17 -19.63 5.75
CA VAL A 401 -4.47 -19.35 4.34
C VAL A 401 -3.91 -20.44 3.42
N PHE A 402 -2.65 -20.82 3.60
CA PHE A 402 -1.95 -21.79 2.76
C PHE A 402 -1.91 -23.19 3.36
N GLY A 403 -2.15 -23.34 4.68
CA GLY A 403 -1.97 -24.59 5.40
C GLY A 403 -0.55 -24.83 5.90
N TRP A 404 0.37 -23.88 5.69
CA TRP A 404 1.78 -23.96 6.05
C TRP A 404 2.44 -22.58 6.06
N HIS A 405 3.64 -22.48 6.65
CA HIS A 405 4.52 -21.31 6.57
C HIS A 405 5.99 -21.72 6.49
N TYR A 406 6.87 -20.81 6.07
CA TYR A 406 8.32 -21.04 6.12
C TYR A 406 8.86 -20.84 7.55
N PRO A 407 9.72 -21.74 8.05
CA PRO A 407 10.22 -21.66 9.42
C PRO A 407 11.17 -20.48 9.64
N THR A 408 11.88 -20.03 8.60
CA THR A 408 12.72 -18.83 8.63
C THR A 408 12.63 -18.05 7.32
N ASN A 409 13.02 -16.77 7.36
CA ASN A 409 13.05 -15.92 6.18
C ASN A 409 14.15 -16.34 5.18
N GLU A 410 15.21 -17.01 5.64
CA GLU A 410 16.25 -17.58 4.78
C GLU A 410 15.71 -18.76 3.97
N VAL A 411 14.88 -19.62 4.57
CA VAL A 411 14.21 -20.72 3.85
C VAL A 411 13.23 -20.17 2.82
N PHE A 412 12.48 -19.10 3.17
CA PHE A 412 11.68 -18.37 2.18
C PHE A 412 12.57 -17.91 1.02
N GLU A 413 13.61 -17.11 1.30
CA GLU A 413 14.48 -16.50 0.28
C GLU A 413 15.07 -17.56 -0.65
N SER A 414 15.52 -18.68 -0.09
CA SER A 414 16.06 -19.80 -0.85
C SER A 414 15.00 -20.48 -1.74
N ASN A 415 13.79 -20.72 -1.22
CA ASN A 415 12.75 -21.35 -2.03
C ASN A 415 12.21 -20.41 -3.13
N PHE A 416 12.07 -19.12 -2.80
CA PHE A 416 11.75 -18.08 -3.78
C PHE A 416 12.79 -18.07 -4.90
N CYS A 417 14.08 -18.06 -4.56
CA CYS A 417 15.16 -18.17 -5.55
C CYS A 417 14.98 -19.39 -6.44
N THR A 418 14.84 -20.58 -5.87
CA THR A 418 14.72 -21.83 -6.63
C THR A 418 13.57 -21.76 -7.64
N GLU A 419 12.37 -21.35 -7.20
CA GLU A 419 11.20 -21.31 -8.07
C GLU A 419 11.29 -20.24 -9.15
N THR A 420 11.75 -19.04 -8.82
CA THR A 420 11.85 -17.95 -9.81
C THR A 420 13.00 -18.17 -10.78
N MET A 421 14.16 -18.62 -10.28
CA MET A 421 15.35 -18.78 -11.10
C MET A 421 15.22 -19.96 -12.07
N ARG A 422 14.53 -21.04 -11.65
CA ARG A 422 14.18 -22.17 -12.54
C ARG A 422 13.43 -21.70 -13.79
N LYS A 423 12.45 -20.80 -13.65
CA LYS A 423 11.64 -20.32 -14.77
C LYS A 423 12.37 -19.38 -15.73
N ILE A 424 13.41 -18.68 -15.27
CA ILE A 424 14.28 -17.87 -16.14
C ILE A 424 15.42 -18.69 -16.75
N GLY A 425 15.44 -20.01 -16.54
CA GLY A 425 16.48 -20.89 -17.10
C GLY A 425 17.85 -20.77 -16.43
N ARG A 426 17.91 -20.29 -15.17
CA ARG A 426 19.15 -20.19 -14.39
C ARG A 426 19.01 -20.98 -13.09
N MET A 427 19.88 -21.95 -12.84
CA MET A 427 20.04 -22.49 -11.49
C MET A 427 21.25 -21.83 -10.84
N VAL A 428 21.03 -21.15 -9.72
CA VAL A 428 22.12 -20.64 -8.88
C VAL A 428 22.44 -21.74 -7.86
N ALA A 429 23.68 -22.24 -7.86
CA ALA A 429 24.16 -23.15 -6.82
C ALA A 429 24.34 -22.37 -5.52
N LEU A 430 23.30 -22.33 -4.69
CA LEU A 430 23.34 -21.62 -3.42
C LEU A 430 23.93 -22.49 -2.32
N LYS A 431 24.83 -21.93 -1.50
CA LYS A 431 25.22 -22.52 -0.21
C LYS A 431 24.26 -22.03 0.86
N TYR A 432 23.10 -22.68 1.03
CA TYR A 432 22.27 -22.49 2.22
C TYR A 432 22.23 -23.77 3.06
N ALA A 433 22.38 -23.60 4.37
CA ALA A 433 22.21 -24.66 5.35
C ALA A 433 20.70 -24.87 5.60
N GLY A 434 20.01 -25.57 4.70
CA GLY A 434 18.60 -25.90 4.87
C GLY A 434 18.06 -26.65 3.66
N GLY A 435 17.55 -27.86 3.89
CA GLY A 435 17.04 -28.76 2.84
C GLY A 435 15.89 -28.16 2.00
N CYS A 436 15.60 -28.84 0.89
CA CYS A 436 14.57 -28.48 -0.07
C CYS A 436 13.17 -28.40 0.60
N PHE A 437 12.50 -27.25 0.55
CA PHE A 437 11.15 -27.09 1.10
C PHE A 437 10.11 -27.19 -0.02
N ASP A 438 9.16 -28.11 0.08
CA ASP A 438 8.05 -28.21 -0.89
C ASP A 438 6.86 -27.37 -0.40
N SER A 439 6.66 -26.23 -1.05
CA SER A 439 5.58 -25.28 -0.76
C SER A 439 4.19 -25.81 -1.14
N VAL A 440 4.07 -26.91 -1.88
CA VAL A 440 2.78 -27.51 -2.23
C VAL A 440 2.33 -28.51 -1.16
N SER A 441 3.26 -29.25 -0.56
CA SER A 441 2.98 -30.22 0.51
C SER A 441 3.20 -29.67 1.92
N GLY A 442 3.81 -28.49 2.06
CA GLY A 442 4.14 -27.89 3.36
C GLY A 442 5.20 -28.70 4.11
N SER A 443 5.99 -29.53 3.41
CA SER A 443 6.94 -30.46 4.01
C SER A 443 8.38 -30.08 3.69
N GLN A 444 9.25 -30.19 4.69
CA GLN A 444 10.70 -30.06 4.52
C GLN A 444 11.21 -31.41 4.00
N GLN A 445 11.64 -31.45 2.74
CA GLN A 445 12.31 -32.63 2.19
C GLN A 445 13.81 -32.52 2.45
N TYR A 446 14.38 -33.59 2.98
CA TYR A 446 15.83 -33.71 3.06
C TYR A 446 16.34 -34.02 1.64
N CYS A 447 16.89 -32.99 1.00
CA CYS A 447 18.01 -33.12 0.08
C CYS A 447 19.27 -33.35 0.95
#